data_AF-A0A2R8Y7R5-F1
#
_entry.id   AF-A0A2R8Y7R5-F1
#
_cell.length_a   1.000
_cell.length_b   1.000
_cell.length_c   1.000
_cell.angle_alpha   90.00
_cell.angle_beta   90.00
_cell.angle_gamma   90.00
#
_symmetry.space_group_name_H-M   'P 1'
#
loop_
_entity.id
_entity.type
_entity.pdbx_description
1 polymer ?
#
loop_
_entity_poly.entity_id
_entity_poly.type
_entity_poly.pdbx_seq_one_letter_code
_entity_poly.pdbx_strand_id
1 'polypeptide(L)'
;MQRADSEQPSKRPRCDDSPRTPSNTPSAEADWSPGLELHPDYKTWGPEQVCSFLRRGGFEEPVLLKNIRENEITGALLPCLDESRFENLGVSSLGERKKLLSYIQRLVQIHVDTMKEEVKYTQIQYT
;
A
#
# COMPACT_ATOMS: atom_id res chain seq x y z
N MET A 1 29.00 38.53 -29.94
CA MET A 1 27.90 38.40 -28.96
C MET A 1 26.69 37.85 -29.69
N GLN A 2 26.35 36.58 -29.50
CA GLN A 2 25.19 35.94 -30.13
C GLN A 2 24.13 35.69 -29.07
N ARG A 3 22.93 36.21 -29.30
CA ARG A 3 21.74 36.06 -28.45
C ARG A 3 21.16 34.67 -28.69
N ALA A 4 20.90 33.93 -27.60
CA ALA A 4 20.18 32.68 -27.64
C ALA A 4 18.67 32.98 -27.72
N ASP A 5 18.04 32.51 -28.79
CA ASP A 5 16.60 32.48 -28.98
C ASP A 5 16.04 31.33 -28.12
N SER A 6 15.27 31.64 -27.07
CA SER A 6 14.54 30.65 -26.27
C SER A 6 13.22 30.34 -26.97
N GLU A 7 13.26 29.40 -27.91
CA GLU A 7 12.06 28.81 -28.51
C GLU A 7 11.37 27.89 -27.49
N GLN A 8 10.27 28.36 -26.90
CA GLN A 8 9.37 27.53 -26.10
C GLN A 8 8.26 26.98 -27.01
N PRO A 9 8.11 25.65 -27.18
CA PRO A 9 7.08 25.11 -28.04
C PRO A 9 5.68 25.28 -27.40
N SER A 10 4.85 26.08 -28.05
CA SER A 10 3.44 26.28 -27.74
C SER A 10 2.61 25.13 -28.32
N LYS A 11 2.49 23.99 -27.62
CA LYS A 11 1.46 22.97 -27.96
C LYS A 11 1.20 22.03 -26.79
N ARG A 12 0.02 22.14 -26.17
CA ARG A 12 -0.51 21.14 -25.23
C ARG A 12 -1.02 19.93 -26.04
N PRO A 13 -0.69 18.69 -25.69
CA PRO A 13 -1.30 17.52 -26.32
C PRO A 13 -2.79 17.50 -26.03
N ARG A 14 -3.63 17.37 -27.05
CA ARG A 14 -5.04 16.98 -26.88
C ARG A 14 -5.14 15.48 -27.06
N CYS A 15 -5.88 14.83 -26.17
CA CYS A 15 -6.23 13.41 -26.26
C CYS A 15 -7.37 13.25 -27.27
N ASP A 16 -7.06 12.95 -28.52
CA ASP A 16 -7.97 12.19 -29.36
C ASP A 16 -7.19 11.59 -30.53
N ASP A 17 -7.43 10.31 -30.77
CA ASP A 17 -6.99 9.52 -31.92
C ASP A 17 -5.49 9.12 -32.01
N SER A 18 -5.18 7.91 -31.55
CA SER A 18 -4.14 7.09 -32.20
C SER A 18 -4.40 5.59 -32.00
N PRO A 19 -4.49 4.82 -33.09
CA PRO A 19 -4.82 3.40 -33.06
C PRO A 19 -3.64 2.55 -32.58
N ARG A 20 -4.00 1.41 -31.98
CA ARG A 20 -3.11 0.37 -31.45
C ARG A 20 -2.05 -0.08 -32.45
N THR A 21 -0.77 0.16 -32.13
CA THR A 21 0.39 -0.57 -32.67
C THR A 21 0.97 -1.49 -31.59
N PRO A 22 1.28 -2.76 -31.90
CA PRO A 22 1.98 -3.66 -31.00
C PRO A 22 3.48 -3.45 -31.23
N SER A 23 4.11 -2.65 -30.37
CA SER A 23 5.58 -2.57 -30.37
C SER A 23 6.08 -3.03 -29.01
N ASN A 24 6.80 -4.15 -29.04
CA ASN A 24 7.60 -4.70 -27.96
C ASN A 24 8.62 -3.66 -27.51
N THR A 25 8.16 -2.74 -26.67
CA THR A 25 8.96 -1.98 -25.73
C THR A 25 8.81 -2.74 -24.42
N PRO A 26 9.84 -2.87 -23.56
CA PRO A 26 9.61 -3.10 -22.14
C PRO A 26 8.84 -1.87 -21.64
N SER A 27 7.54 -1.92 -21.88
CA SER A 27 6.59 -0.84 -21.72
C SER A 27 6.52 -0.63 -20.25
N ALA A 28 7.15 0.46 -19.83
CA ALA A 28 7.04 1.11 -18.54
C ALA A 28 6.79 0.08 -17.45
N GLU A 29 7.88 -0.31 -16.80
CA GLU A 29 7.86 -0.71 -15.39
C GLU A 29 6.60 -0.10 -14.78
N ALA A 30 5.65 -1.00 -14.48
CA ALA A 30 4.45 -0.63 -13.74
C ALA A 30 4.94 0.36 -12.70
N ASP A 31 4.22 1.48 -12.60
CA ASP A 31 4.43 2.56 -11.66
C ASP A 31 4.43 1.98 -10.23
N TRP A 32 5.49 1.23 -9.91
CA TRP A 32 5.92 0.83 -8.60
C TRP A 32 6.43 2.14 -8.08
N SER A 33 5.51 3.02 -7.70
CA SER A 33 5.81 4.10 -6.79
C SER A 33 6.56 3.44 -5.62
N PRO A 34 7.88 3.59 -5.49
CA PRO A 34 8.65 2.92 -4.44
C PRO A 34 8.43 3.61 -3.08
N GLY A 35 7.47 4.54 -2.99
CA GLY A 35 7.56 5.69 -2.10
C GLY A 35 6.55 5.74 -0.97
N LEU A 36 5.77 4.68 -0.73
CA LEU A 36 5.05 4.57 0.54
C LEU A 36 5.82 3.61 1.43
N GLU A 37 6.93 4.10 1.99
CA GLU A 37 7.50 3.53 3.20
C GLU A 37 6.40 3.55 4.26
N LEU A 38 5.68 2.43 4.37
CA LEU A 38 4.69 2.25 5.43
C LEU A 38 5.46 2.31 6.75
N HIS A 39 4.99 3.19 7.64
CA HIS A 39 5.60 3.36 8.96
C HIS A 39 5.71 2.00 9.67
N PRO A 40 6.84 1.66 10.32
CA PRO A 40 7.02 0.35 10.96
C PRO A 40 5.98 0.08 12.05
N ASP A 41 5.51 1.12 12.74
CA ASP A 41 4.38 1.00 13.66
C ASP A 41 3.06 1.05 12.91
N TYR A 42 2.45 -0.12 12.72
CA TYR A 42 1.14 -0.23 12.09
C TYR A 42 0.02 0.48 12.87
N LYS A 43 0.20 0.71 14.18
CA LYS A 43 -0.79 1.36 15.04
C LYS A 43 -1.04 2.82 14.66
N THR A 44 -0.08 3.49 14.03
CA THR A 44 -0.21 4.88 13.58
C THR A 44 -0.83 4.99 12.19
N TRP A 45 -1.15 3.85 11.55
CA TRP A 45 -1.63 3.87 10.18
C TRP A 45 -3.05 4.41 10.08
N GLY A 46 -3.22 5.42 9.22
CA GLY A 46 -4.53 5.85 8.73
C GLY A 46 -5.13 4.88 7.72
N PRO A 47 -6.40 5.07 7.33
CA PRO A 47 -7.10 4.19 6.40
C PRO A 47 -6.42 4.12 5.02
N GLU A 48 -5.78 5.19 4.55
CA GLU A 48 -5.03 5.21 3.29
C GLU A 48 -3.80 4.29 3.33
N GLN A 49 -3.09 4.30 4.47
CA GLN A 49 -1.92 3.43 4.68
C GLN A 49 -2.35 1.97 4.80
N VAL A 50 -3.48 1.71 5.46
CA VAL A 50 -4.11 0.39 5.48
C VAL A 50 -4.45 -0.07 4.07
N CYS A 51 -5.06 0.77 3.23
CA CYS A 51 -5.33 0.42 1.83
C CYS A 51 -4.05 0.06 1.06
N SER A 52 -2.96 0.81 1.26
CA SER A 52 -1.67 0.52 0.62
C SER A 52 -1.05 -0.79 1.10
N PHE A 53 -1.17 -1.10 2.40
CA PHE A 53 -0.75 -2.38 2.96
C PHE A 53 -1.53 -3.55 2.36
N LEU A 54 -2.85 -3.41 2.24
CA LEU A 54 -3.72 -4.43 1.65
C LEU A 54 -3.36 -4.70 0.17
N ARG A 55 -3.14 -3.64 -0.61
CA ARG A 55 -2.65 -3.77 -2.00
C ARG A 55 -1.32 -4.51 -2.09
N ARG A 56 -0.38 -4.23 -1.19
CA ARG A 56 0.90 -4.95 -1.12
C ARG A 56 0.74 -6.45 -0.80
N GLY A 57 -0.33 -6.82 -0.11
CA GLY A 57 -0.72 -8.22 0.14
C GLY A 57 -1.47 -8.89 -1.03
N GLY A 58 -1.76 -8.14 -2.11
CA GLY A 58 -2.57 -8.57 -3.24
C GLY A 58 -4.08 -8.44 -3.03
N PHE A 59 -4.51 -7.70 -2.00
CA PHE A 59 -5.93 -7.42 -1.71
C PHE A 59 -6.29 -6.06 -2.33
N GLU A 60 -6.56 -6.07 -3.63
CA GLU A 60 -6.88 -4.86 -4.41
C GLU A 60 -8.39 -4.69 -4.66
N GLU A 61 -9.22 -5.45 -3.94
CA GLU A 61 -10.66 -5.44 -4.14
C GLU A 61 -11.24 -4.04 -3.87
N PRO A 62 -11.90 -3.40 -4.85
CA PRO A 62 -12.30 -2.01 -4.74
C PRO A 62 -13.36 -1.80 -3.64
N VAL A 63 -14.22 -2.79 -3.42
CA VAL A 63 -15.25 -2.77 -2.36
C VAL A 63 -14.58 -2.79 -0.98
N LEU A 64 -13.59 -3.65 -0.78
CA LEU A 64 -12.78 -3.70 0.45
C LEU A 64 -12.13 -2.35 0.72
N LEU A 65 -11.36 -1.83 -0.25
CA LEU A 65 -10.62 -0.58 -0.08
C LEU A 65 -11.55 0.62 0.18
N LYS A 66 -12.72 0.64 -0.46
CA LYS A 66 -13.75 1.65 -0.21
C LYS A 66 -14.29 1.55 1.22
N ASN A 67 -14.69 0.35 1.65
CA ASN A 67 -15.27 0.15 2.97
C ASN A 67 -14.28 0.42 4.11
N ILE A 68 -12.98 0.15 3.91
CA ILE A 68 -11.90 0.52 4.84
C ILE A 68 -11.88 2.04 5.08
N ARG A 69 -12.03 2.84 4.01
CA ARG A 69 -12.06 4.30 4.10
C ARG A 69 -13.35 4.81 4.76
N GLU A 70 -14.48 4.23 4.38
CA GLU A 70 -15.80 4.64 4.92
C GLU A 70 -15.96 4.30 6.40
N ASN A 71 -15.37 3.20 6.86
CA ASN A 71 -15.43 2.79 8.27
C ASN A 71 -14.24 3.30 9.10
N GLU A 72 -13.40 4.17 8.52
CA GLU A 72 -12.19 4.73 9.15
C GLU A 72 -11.31 3.64 9.82
N ILE A 73 -11.15 2.51 9.12
CA ILE A 73 -10.37 1.38 9.63
C ILE A 73 -8.90 1.77 9.64
N THR A 74 -8.39 2.07 10.83
CA THR A 74 -6.98 2.35 11.10
C THR A 74 -6.18 1.07 11.29
N GLY A 75 -4.85 1.16 11.20
CA GLY A 75 -4.00 -0.01 11.40
C GLY A 75 -4.09 -0.58 12.81
N ALA A 76 -4.38 0.25 13.82
CA ALA A 76 -4.65 -0.23 15.18
C ALA A 76 -5.87 -1.15 15.27
N LEU A 77 -6.86 -0.98 14.39
CA LEU A 77 -8.07 -1.79 14.36
C LEU A 77 -7.92 -3.06 13.51
N LEU A 78 -6.95 -3.13 12.59
CA LEU A 78 -6.73 -4.28 11.72
C LEU A 78 -6.68 -5.62 12.47
N PRO A 79 -5.93 -5.77 13.59
CA PRO A 79 -5.86 -7.03 14.33
C PRO A 79 -7.16 -7.40 15.05
N CYS A 80 -8.06 -6.44 15.25
CA CYS A 80 -9.35 -6.64 15.92
C CYS A 80 -10.48 -7.00 14.95
N LEU A 81 -10.18 -7.10 13.65
CA LEU A 81 -11.16 -7.49 12.64
C LEU A 81 -11.24 -9.01 12.54
N ASP A 82 -12.45 -9.54 12.74
CA ASP A 82 -12.77 -10.95 12.56
C ASP A 82 -13.18 -11.28 11.12
N GLU A 83 -13.26 -12.58 10.83
CA GLU A 83 -13.66 -13.12 9.51
C GLU A 83 -15.03 -12.58 9.03
N SER A 84 -15.99 -12.38 9.94
CA SER A 84 -17.30 -11.79 9.62
C SER A 84 -17.21 -10.30 9.30
N ARG A 85 -16.29 -9.57 9.94
CA ARG A 85 -16.06 -8.14 9.64
C ARG A 85 -15.45 -8.00 8.25
N PHE A 86 -14.50 -8.85 7.87
CA PHE A 86 -13.94 -8.83 6.51
C PHE A 86 -14.97 -9.16 5.44
N GLU A 87 -15.92 -10.06 5.73
CA GLU A 87 -17.05 -10.34 4.83
C GLU A 87 -17.94 -9.12 4.63
N ASN A 88 -18.31 -8.42 5.71
CA ASN A 88 -19.09 -7.19 5.63
C ASN A 88 -18.34 -6.04 4.93
N LEU A 89 -17.01 -6.03 5.03
CA LEU A 89 -16.15 -5.09 4.30
C LEU A 89 -16.03 -5.45 2.82
N GLY A 90 -16.56 -6.59 2.35
CA GLY A 90 -16.63 -6.93 0.93
C GLY A 90 -15.78 -8.14 0.52
N VAL A 91 -15.02 -8.75 1.44
CA VAL A 91 -14.22 -9.94 1.12
C VAL A 91 -15.12 -11.18 1.11
N SER A 92 -15.63 -11.47 -0.09
CA SER A 92 -16.64 -12.52 -0.30
C SER A 92 -16.07 -13.94 -0.11
N SER A 93 -14.83 -14.15 -0.57
CA SER A 93 -14.21 -15.47 -0.57
C SER A 93 -13.67 -15.85 0.81
N LEU A 94 -14.09 -17.00 1.33
CA LEU A 94 -13.55 -17.56 2.57
C LEU A 94 -12.02 -17.74 2.52
N GLY A 95 -11.50 -18.14 1.36
CA GLY A 95 -10.06 -18.31 1.16
C GLY A 95 -9.31 -16.99 1.29
N GLU A 96 -9.84 -15.91 0.72
CA GLU A 96 -9.24 -14.58 0.80
C GLU A 96 -9.33 -14.02 2.21
N ARG A 97 -10.45 -14.23 2.92
CA ARG A 97 -10.60 -13.85 4.33
C ARG A 97 -9.54 -14.50 5.22
N LYS A 98 -9.32 -15.81 5.07
CA LYS A 98 -8.27 -16.53 5.82
C LYS A 98 -6.86 -16.05 5.46
N LYS A 99 -6.61 -15.79 4.17
CA LYS A 99 -5.33 -15.25 3.71
C LYS A 99 -5.09 -13.86 4.29
N LEU A 100 -6.11 -13.01 4.32
CA LEU A 100 -6.04 -11.66 4.88
C LEU A 100 -5.78 -11.68 6.38
N LEU A 101 -6.52 -12.53 7.11
CA LEU A 101 -6.39 -12.66 8.55
C LEU A 101 -4.98 -13.14 8.94
N SER A 102 -4.44 -14.14 8.22
CA SER A 102 -3.06 -14.59 8.43
C SER A 102 -2.01 -13.54 8.05
N TYR A 103 -2.28 -12.74 7.02
CA TYR A 103 -1.40 -11.63 6.61
C TYR A 103 -1.32 -10.53 7.69
N ILE A 104 -2.45 -10.18 8.30
CA ILE A 104 -2.52 -9.22 9.41
C ILE A 104 -1.86 -9.77 10.67
N GLN A 105 -2.07 -11.06 11.00
CA GLN A 105 -1.38 -11.70 12.13
C GLN A 105 0.15 -11.64 11.97
N ARG A 106 0.65 -11.84 10.76
CA ARG A 106 2.08 -11.71 10.47
C ARG A 106 2.59 -10.29 10.69
N LEU A 107 1.83 -9.26 10.33
CA LEU A 107 2.18 -7.86 10.59
C LEU A 107 2.35 -7.60 12.09
N VAL A 108 1.40 -8.08 12.91
CA VAL A 108 1.45 -7.93 14.38
C VAL A 108 2.67 -8.65 14.95
N GLN A 109 2.92 -9.88 14.50
CA GLN A 109 4.06 -10.68 14.96
C GLN A 109 5.39 -9.98 14.68
N ILE A 110 5.58 -9.48 13.45
CA ILE A 110 6.79 -8.73 13.08
C ILE A 110 6.97 -7.50 13.98
N HIS A 111 5.91 -6.73 14.22
CA HIS A 111 5.98 -5.57 15.09
C HIS A 111 6.38 -5.95 16.53
N VAL A 112 5.81 -7.01 17.10
CA VAL A 112 6.18 -7.51 18.45
C VAL A 112 7.65 -7.93 18.49
N ASP A 113 8.13 -8.63 17.45
CA ASP A 113 9.51 -9.09 17.38
C ASP A 113 10.50 -7.93 17.23
N THR A 114 10.19 -6.92 16.41
CA THR A 114 10.97 -5.69 16.29
C THR A 114 11.06 -4.96 17.64
N MET A 115 9.94 -4.84 18.37
CA MET A 115 9.96 -4.24 19.72
C MET A 115 10.76 -5.07 20.74
N LYS A 116 10.85 -6.39 20.55
CA LYS A 116 11.59 -7.30 21.45
C LYS A 116 13.10 -7.27 21.21
N GLU A 117 13.55 -6.93 20.00
CA GLU A 117 14.98 -6.75 19.70
C GLU A 117 15.54 -5.47 20.30
N GLU A 118 14.79 -4.36 20.33
CA GLU A 118 15.26 -3.09 20.92
C GLU A 118 15.56 -3.19 22.43
N VAL A 119 14.86 -4.07 23.15
CA VAL A 119 15.10 -4.29 24.59
C VAL A 119 16.41 -5.06 24.86
N LYS A 120 16.91 -5.83 23.89
CA LYS A 120 18.18 -6.56 24.06
C LYS A 120 19.40 -5.65 23.97
N TYR A 121 19.36 -4.62 23.12
CA TYR A 121 20.47 -3.68 22.95
C TYR A 121 20.70 -2.78 24.16
N THR A 122 19.67 -2.51 24.94
CA THR A 122 19.79 -1.74 26.18
C THR A 122 20.41 -2.54 27.33
N GLN A 123 20.33 -3.87 27.35
CA GLN A 123 20.93 -4.66 28.44
C GLN A 123 22.45 -4.89 28.28
N ILE A 124 22.97 -4.81 27.05
CA ILE A 124 24.40 -5.10 26.76
C ILE A 124 25.29 -3.86 27.01
N GLN A 125 24.73 -2.65 27.07
CA GLN A 125 25.49 -1.41 27.34
C GLN A 125 25.61 -1.07 28.84
N TYR A 126 25.04 -1.89 29.74
CA TYR A 126 25.15 -1.75 31.20
C TYR A 126 25.81 -2.98 31.86
N THR A 127 26.74 -3.65 31.17
CA THR A 127 27.61 -4.68 31.75
C THR A 127 29.06 -4.34 31.43
#